data_AF-G2QWW8-F1
#
_entry.id   AF-G2QWW8-F1
#
_cell.length_a   1.000
_cell.length_b   1.000
_cell.length_c   1.000
_cell.angle_alpha   90.00
_cell.angle_beta   90.00
_cell.angle_gamma   90.00
#
_symmetry.space_group_name_H-M   'P 1'
#
loop_
_entity.id
_entity.type
_entity.pdbx_description
1 polymer ?
#
loop_
_entity_poly.entity_id
_entity_poly.type
_entity_poly.pdbx_seq_one_letter_code
_entity_poly.pdbx_strand_id
1 'polypeptide(L)'
;MKSISCLLVLGLGATGALAATAANFLGSCDANSIKVSGRTLTANCKDIFGQSKCSKLDLNRCIKNNYGSLEADPTGAGPHLGDQCVQCSNSPQTTGFIVNGGPTLMHCQCNPGTGAAQANWPTAMFDLSQCNRKPLGGTAKHHVHHSN
;
A
#
# COMPACT_ATOMS: atom_id res chain seq x y z
N MET A 1 -17.84 -41.99 52.28
CA MET A 1 -16.68 -41.17 51.87
C MET A 1 -16.35 -41.49 50.42
N LYS A 2 -16.74 -40.63 49.47
CA LYS A 2 -16.37 -40.73 48.05
C LYS A 2 -16.07 -39.32 47.57
N SER A 3 -14.81 -39.10 47.18
CA SER A 3 -14.21 -37.82 46.83
C SER A 3 -14.91 -37.13 45.67
N ILE A 4 -15.12 -35.83 45.85
CA ILE A 4 -15.46 -34.86 44.83
C ILE A 4 -14.13 -34.27 44.35
N SER A 5 -13.80 -34.45 43.07
CA SER A 5 -12.76 -33.68 42.37
C SER A 5 -13.29 -33.25 41.01
N CYS A 6 -13.95 -32.10 40.96
CA CYS A 6 -14.24 -31.38 39.71
C CYS A 6 -12.97 -30.61 39.31
N LEU A 7 -12.25 -31.14 38.32
CA LEU A 7 -11.19 -30.42 37.63
C LEU A 7 -11.80 -29.31 36.78
N LEU A 8 -11.65 -28.07 37.22
CA LEU A 8 -12.04 -26.87 36.51
C LEU A 8 -10.93 -26.54 35.50
N VAL A 9 -11.08 -27.02 34.26
CA VAL A 9 -10.18 -26.65 33.16
C VAL A 9 -10.58 -25.25 32.69
N LEU A 10 -9.89 -24.24 33.22
CA LEU A 10 -9.82 -22.90 32.64
C LEU A 10 -9.00 -22.97 31.36
N GLY A 11 -9.59 -23.51 30.30
CA GLY A 11 -9.06 -23.39 28.95
C GLY A 11 -9.33 -21.97 28.46
N LEU A 12 -8.30 -21.12 28.51
CA LEU A 12 -8.24 -19.81 27.85
C LEU A 12 -8.87 -19.93 26.46
N GLY A 13 -10.04 -19.32 26.29
CA GLY A 13 -10.56 -19.00 24.98
C GLY A 13 -9.60 -18.02 24.34
N ALA A 14 -8.61 -18.55 23.62
CA ALA A 14 -7.89 -17.78 22.63
C ALA A 14 -8.95 -17.38 21.59
N THR A 15 -9.59 -16.24 21.83
CA THR A 15 -10.13 -15.43 20.76
C THR A 15 -8.93 -15.11 19.89
N GLY A 16 -8.68 -15.98 18.91
CA GLY A 16 -7.90 -15.64 17.75
C GLY A 16 -8.63 -14.51 17.06
N ALA A 17 -8.42 -13.29 17.57
CA ALA A 17 -8.44 -12.14 16.71
C ALA A 17 -7.41 -12.47 15.63
N LEU A 18 -7.89 -13.03 14.53
CA LEU A 18 -7.27 -12.82 13.24
C LEU A 18 -7.22 -11.30 13.16
N ALA A 19 -6.11 -10.73 13.61
CA ALA A 19 -5.71 -9.43 13.18
C ALA A 19 -5.77 -9.56 11.66
N ALA A 20 -6.82 -9.00 11.06
CA ALA A 20 -6.78 -8.62 9.68
C ALA A 20 -5.67 -7.57 9.65
N THR A 21 -4.42 -8.03 9.65
CA THR A 21 -3.32 -7.30 9.07
C THR A 21 -3.91 -6.86 7.74
N ALA A 22 -4.01 -5.55 7.58
CA ALA A 22 -4.27 -4.91 6.30
C ALA A 22 -3.77 -5.84 5.20
N ALA A 23 -4.70 -6.52 4.50
CA ALA A 23 -4.34 -7.47 3.47
C ALA A 23 -3.82 -6.64 2.31
N ASN A 24 -2.54 -6.29 2.38
CA ASN A 24 -1.88 -5.50 1.37
C ASN A 24 -1.82 -6.34 0.10
N PHE A 25 -1.89 -5.69 -1.06
CA PHE A 25 -1.87 -6.38 -2.36
C PHE A 25 -0.66 -7.34 -2.52
N LEU A 26 0.41 -7.12 -1.76
CA LEU A 26 1.60 -7.99 -1.66
C LEU A 26 1.27 -9.46 -1.35
N GLY A 27 0.18 -9.75 -0.65
CA GLY A 27 -0.22 -11.13 -0.37
C GLY A 27 -0.78 -11.88 -1.58
N SER A 28 -1.24 -11.16 -2.61
CA SER A 28 -1.85 -11.74 -3.81
C SER A 28 -1.08 -11.44 -5.09
N CYS A 29 -0.12 -10.51 -5.07
CA CYS A 29 0.62 -10.07 -6.24
C CYS A 29 2.06 -10.59 -6.26
N ASP A 30 2.58 -10.87 -7.46
CA ASP A 30 3.98 -11.16 -7.69
C ASP A 30 4.82 -9.89 -7.45
N ALA A 31 5.74 -9.94 -6.50
CA ALA A 31 6.53 -8.79 -6.08
C ALA A 31 7.39 -8.22 -7.22
N ASN A 32 7.87 -9.07 -8.13
CA ASN A 32 8.72 -8.66 -9.26
C ASN A 32 7.93 -7.95 -10.39
N SER A 33 6.61 -8.11 -10.40
CA SER A 33 5.72 -7.46 -11.37
C SER A 33 5.27 -6.05 -10.96
N ILE A 34 5.54 -5.64 -9.72
CA ILE A 34 5.12 -4.33 -9.19
C ILE A 34 5.88 -3.23 -9.92
N LYS A 35 5.14 -2.34 -10.57
CA LYS A 35 5.68 -1.17 -11.25
C LYS A 35 4.84 0.06 -10.96
N VAL A 36 5.51 1.18 -10.70
CA VAL A 36 4.89 2.50 -10.60
C VAL A 36 5.27 3.34 -11.81
N SER A 37 4.28 3.95 -12.43
CA SER A 37 4.46 4.97 -13.47
C SER A 37 3.52 6.13 -13.18
N GLY A 38 4.09 7.24 -12.72
CA GLY A 38 3.29 8.39 -12.28
C GLY A 38 2.40 8.00 -11.10
N ARG A 39 1.08 8.13 -11.27
CA ARG A 39 0.07 7.75 -10.27
C ARG A 39 -0.44 6.31 -10.38
N THR A 40 0.03 5.55 -11.36
CA THR A 40 -0.50 4.20 -11.62
C THR A 40 0.46 3.15 -11.12
N LEU A 41 -0.03 2.29 -10.24
CA LEU A 41 0.62 1.04 -9.87
C LEU A 41 0.04 -0.10 -10.70
N THR A 42 0.92 -0.90 -11.28
CA THR A 42 0.56 -2.13 -11.98
C THR A 42 1.26 -3.32 -11.33
N ALA A 43 0.57 -4.44 -11.20
CA ALA A 43 1.15 -5.70 -10.75
C ALA A 43 0.35 -6.89 -11.31
N ASN A 44 0.99 -8.05 -11.41
CA ASN A 44 0.34 -9.32 -11.68
C ASN A 44 -0.13 -9.92 -10.35
N CYS A 45 -1.44 -10.09 -10.20
CA CYS A 45 -2.05 -10.55 -8.97
C CYS A 45 -2.95 -11.76 -9.23
N LYS A 46 -2.96 -12.68 -8.27
CA LYS A 46 -3.86 -13.84 -8.27
C LYS A 46 -5.27 -13.36 -7.95
N ASP A 47 -6.23 -13.75 -8.77
CA ASP A 47 -7.64 -13.59 -8.47
C ASP A 47 -8.13 -14.64 -7.45
N ILE A 48 -9.43 -14.65 -7.16
CA ILE A 48 -10.04 -15.58 -6.19
C ILE A 48 -9.93 -17.07 -6.60
N PHE A 49 -9.64 -17.35 -7.87
CA PHE A 49 -9.43 -18.70 -8.40
C PHE A 49 -7.94 -19.05 -8.51
N GLY A 50 -7.05 -18.15 -8.05
CA GLY A 50 -5.61 -18.32 -8.12
C GLY A 50 -4.99 -17.96 -9.48
N GLN A 51 -5.77 -17.45 -10.43
CA GLN A 51 -5.28 -17.10 -11.76
C GLN A 51 -4.55 -15.76 -11.73
N SER A 52 -3.35 -15.72 -12.31
CA SER A 52 -2.56 -14.49 -12.39
C SER A 52 -3.13 -13.54 -13.44
N LYS A 53 -3.43 -12.30 -13.05
CA LYS A 53 -3.94 -11.24 -13.92
C LYS A 53 -3.18 -9.95 -13.71
N CYS A 54 -2.88 -9.24 -14.80
CA CYS A 54 -2.36 -7.88 -14.73
C CYS A 54 -3.45 -6.93 -14.23
N SER A 55 -3.07 -6.13 -13.24
CA SER A 55 -3.99 -5.50 -12.32
C SER A 55 -3.47 -4.08 -12.04
N LYS A 56 -4.37 -3.09 -12.03
CA LYS A 56 -4.00 -1.66 -11.93
C LYS A 56 -4.64 -0.99 -10.72
N LEU A 57 -3.91 -0.05 -10.13
CA LEU A 57 -4.32 0.76 -9.00
C LEU A 57 -3.96 2.22 -9.23
N ASP A 58 -4.93 3.12 -9.09
CA ASP A 58 -4.67 4.56 -8.99
C ASP A 58 -4.24 4.91 -7.56
N LEU A 59 -3.01 5.41 -7.44
CA LEU A 59 -2.35 5.78 -6.18
C LEU A 59 -2.94 7.05 -5.56
N ASN A 60 -3.63 7.90 -6.33
CA ASN A 60 -4.38 9.04 -5.77
C ASN A 60 -5.43 8.60 -4.73
N ARG A 61 -5.84 7.32 -4.78
CA ARG A 61 -6.86 6.76 -3.88
C ARG A 61 -6.30 6.28 -2.53
N CYS A 62 -4.99 6.38 -2.31
CA CYS A 62 -4.36 5.90 -1.09
C CYS A 62 -3.10 6.68 -0.68
N ILE A 63 -2.64 7.63 -1.49
CA ILE A 63 -1.45 8.44 -1.24
C ILE A 63 -1.78 9.89 -1.56
N LYS A 64 -1.38 10.79 -0.67
CA LYS A 64 -1.42 12.24 -0.86
C LYS A 64 -0.03 12.85 -0.73
N ASN A 65 0.14 14.04 -1.29
CA ASN A 65 1.27 14.91 -0.96
C ASN A 65 0.93 15.75 0.27
N ASN A 66 1.80 15.73 1.28
CA ASN A 66 1.78 16.62 2.43
C ASN A 66 3.05 17.48 2.43
N TYR A 67 2.97 18.65 1.81
CA TYR A 67 4.07 19.64 1.75
C TYR A 67 5.43 19.05 1.37
N GLY A 68 5.48 18.24 0.30
CA GLY A 68 6.71 17.66 -0.24
C GLY A 68 7.07 16.31 0.38
N SER A 69 6.20 15.75 1.23
CA SER A 69 6.30 14.39 1.77
C SER A 69 5.11 13.54 1.33
N LEU A 70 5.30 12.24 1.14
CA LEU A 70 4.21 11.32 0.79
C LEU A 70 3.60 10.70 2.06
N GLU A 71 2.28 10.68 2.12
CA GLU A 71 1.53 10.11 3.23
C GLU A 71 0.39 9.22 2.74
N ALA A 72 0.03 8.23 3.56
CA ALA A 72 -1.15 7.42 3.31
C ALA A 72 -2.42 8.28 3.40
N ASP A 73 -3.29 8.12 2.42
CA ASP A 73 -4.62 8.73 2.38
C ASP A 73 -5.65 7.67 1.99
N PRO A 74 -6.07 6.82 2.95
CA PRO A 74 -7.00 5.72 2.68
C PRO A 74 -8.39 6.20 2.20
N THR A 75 -8.68 7.50 2.29
CA THR A 75 -9.92 8.12 1.80
C THR A 75 -9.80 8.65 0.37
N GLY A 76 -8.58 8.96 -0.09
CA GLY A 76 -8.32 9.63 -1.36
C GLY A 76 -8.89 11.04 -1.45
N ALA A 77 -9.16 11.69 -0.31
CA ALA A 77 -9.75 13.03 -0.24
C ALA A 77 -8.70 14.16 -0.17
N GLY A 78 -7.44 13.81 0.09
CA GLY A 78 -6.33 14.74 0.15
C GLY A 78 -5.84 15.18 -1.23
N PRO A 79 -4.85 16.07 -1.28
CA PRO A 79 -4.23 16.51 -2.53
C PRO A 79 -3.69 15.31 -3.30
N HIS A 80 -4.21 15.12 -4.51
CA HIS A 80 -3.84 13.99 -5.34
C HIS A 80 -2.35 14.03 -5.70
N LEU A 81 -1.73 12.86 -5.64
CA LEU A 81 -0.34 12.63 -6.05
C LEU A 81 -0.07 13.20 -7.46
N GLY A 82 -0.95 12.89 -8.42
CA GLY A 82 -0.76 13.28 -9.82
C GLY A 82 -0.72 14.78 -10.07
N ASP A 83 -1.28 15.59 -9.17
CA ASP A 83 -1.34 17.05 -9.31
C ASP A 83 -0.17 17.74 -8.60
N GLN A 84 0.51 17.05 -7.69
CA GLN A 84 1.47 17.64 -6.76
C GLN A 84 2.82 16.94 -6.73
N CYS A 85 2.99 15.86 -7.49
CA CYS A 85 4.24 15.11 -7.57
C CYS A 85 4.53 14.68 -9.01
N VAL A 86 5.82 14.59 -9.32
CA VAL A 86 6.35 14.21 -10.64
C VAL A 86 7.43 13.15 -10.49
N GLN A 87 7.81 12.52 -11.61
CA GLN A 87 8.86 11.48 -11.65
C GLN A 87 8.63 10.34 -10.65
N CYS A 88 7.37 10.00 -10.39
CA CYS A 88 7.01 8.90 -9.51
C CYS A 88 7.35 7.54 -10.12
N SER A 89 8.18 6.76 -9.43
CA SER A 89 8.66 5.44 -9.87
C SER A 89 9.06 4.58 -8.67
N ASN A 90 9.09 3.26 -8.86
CA ASN A 90 9.71 2.30 -7.94
C ASN A 90 10.98 1.65 -8.55
N SER A 91 11.50 2.25 -9.63
CA SER A 91 12.75 1.79 -10.25
C SER A 91 13.93 2.07 -9.31
N PRO A 92 14.92 1.17 -9.22
CA PRO A 92 16.13 1.42 -8.43
C PRO A 92 16.78 2.74 -8.84
N GLN A 93 16.98 3.64 -7.88
CA GLN A 93 17.72 4.88 -8.12
C GLN A 93 19.20 4.54 -8.24
N THR A 94 19.80 4.84 -9.40
CA THR A 94 21.22 4.57 -9.68
C THR A 94 22.14 5.75 -9.34
N THR A 95 21.58 6.90 -8.96
CA THR A 95 22.33 8.13 -8.68
C THR A 95 22.02 8.72 -7.32
N GLY A 96 23.08 9.03 -6.54
CA GLY A 96 23.05 9.91 -5.36
C GLY A 96 22.43 9.34 -4.08
N PHE A 97 21.48 8.42 -4.16
CA PHE A 97 20.87 7.77 -3.00
C PHE A 97 20.40 6.35 -3.37
N ILE A 98 21.23 5.33 -3.08
CA ILE A 98 20.85 3.93 -3.29
C ILE A 98 19.94 3.52 -2.14
N VAL A 99 18.64 3.47 -2.41
CA VAL A 99 17.68 2.81 -1.52
C VAL A 99 17.41 1.41 -2.04
N ASN A 100 17.96 0.40 -1.35
CA ASN A 100 17.54 -0.99 -1.51
C ASN A 100 16.19 -1.22 -0.81
N GLY A 101 15.15 -0.55 -1.31
CA GLY A 101 13.82 -0.55 -0.70
C GLY A 101 12.89 -1.69 -1.11
N GLY A 102 13.36 -2.59 -1.97
CA GLY A 102 12.52 -3.60 -2.59
C GLY A 102 11.49 -3.01 -3.58
N PRO A 103 10.64 -3.86 -4.17
CA PRO A 103 9.73 -3.47 -5.24
C PRO A 103 8.58 -2.55 -4.79
N THR A 104 8.39 -2.39 -3.48
CA THR A 104 7.29 -1.61 -2.90
C THR A 104 7.69 -0.19 -2.53
N LEU A 105 8.98 0.12 -2.48
CA LEU A 105 9.43 1.48 -2.21
C LEU A 105 9.35 2.32 -3.48
N MET A 106 8.47 3.32 -3.47
CA MET A 106 8.40 4.32 -4.52
C MET A 106 9.04 5.63 -4.08
N HIS A 107 9.50 6.41 -5.05
CA HIS A 107 9.98 7.77 -4.89
C HIS A 107 9.30 8.67 -5.92
N CYS A 108 9.12 9.93 -5.56
CA CYS A 108 8.60 11.01 -6.39
C CYS A 108 9.35 12.31 -6.07
N GLN A 109 9.29 13.30 -6.95
CA GLN A 109 9.58 14.69 -6.58
C GLN A 109 8.26 15.41 -6.29
N CYS A 110 8.08 15.95 -5.10
CA CYS A 110 6.78 16.48 -4.66
C CYS A 110 6.83 17.96 -4.27
N ASN A 111 5.78 18.70 -4.63
CA ASN A 111 5.64 20.11 -4.35
C ASN A 111 5.64 20.38 -2.83
N PRO A 112 6.60 21.14 -2.29
CA PRO A 112 6.64 21.47 -0.87
C PRO A 112 5.64 22.57 -0.46
N GLY A 113 4.92 23.16 -1.41
CA GLY A 113 3.98 24.26 -1.15
C GLY A 113 4.65 25.62 -0.91
N THR A 114 5.95 25.73 -1.19
CA THR A 114 6.74 26.96 -0.97
C THR A 114 6.81 27.88 -2.19
N GLY A 115 6.21 27.48 -3.32
CA GLY A 115 6.36 28.17 -4.61
C GLY A 115 7.66 27.85 -5.35
N ALA A 116 8.46 26.90 -4.85
CA ALA A 116 9.67 26.45 -5.53
C ALA A 116 9.36 25.87 -6.93
N ALA A 117 10.23 26.15 -7.90
CA ALA A 117 10.17 25.54 -9.22
C ALA A 117 10.26 24.01 -9.14
N GLN A 118 9.61 23.30 -10.05
CA GLN A 118 9.52 21.84 -10.06
C GLN A 118 10.89 21.13 -10.01
N ALA A 119 11.91 21.70 -10.64
CA ALA A 119 13.27 21.17 -10.61
C ALA A 119 13.90 21.13 -9.20
N ASN A 120 13.34 21.90 -8.26
CA ASN A 120 13.81 22.02 -6.88
C ASN A 120 12.87 21.33 -5.87
N TRP A 121 11.89 20.57 -6.34
CA TRP A 121 11.02 19.82 -5.45
C TRP A 121 11.79 18.68 -4.77
N PRO A 122 11.63 18.49 -3.44
CA PRO A 122 12.30 17.43 -2.72
C PRO A 122 11.85 16.05 -3.21
N THR A 123 12.76 15.08 -3.11
CA THR A 123 12.43 13.67 -3.29
C THR A 123 11.67 13.18 -2.07
N ALA A 124 10.44 12.73 -2.29
CA ALA A 124 9.58 12.10 -1.31
C ALA A 124 9.51 10.60 -1.59
N MET A 125 9.39 9.80 -0.53
CA MET A 125 9.42 8.33 -0.63
C MET A 125 8.24 7.74 0.11
N PHE A 126 7.74 6.61 -0.37
CA PHE A 126 6.60 5.93 0.22
C PHE A 126 6.70 4.42 0.02
N ASP A 127 6.40 3.66 1.07
CA ASP A 127 6.23 2.22 0.94
C ASP A 127 4.78 1.90 0.53
N LEU A 128 4.62 1.39 -0.69
CA LEU A 128 3.32 0.99 -1.25
C LEU A 128 2.59 -0.04 -0.39
N SER A 129 3.27 -0.76 0.49
CA SER A 129 2.62 -1.63 1.48
C SER A 129 1.66 -0.86 2.41
N GLN A 130 1.89 0.44 2.60
CA GLN A 130 1.05 1.32 3.43
C GLN A 130 -0.18 1.86 2.69
N CYS A 131 -0.29 1.62 1.38
CA CYS A 131 -1.48 1.92 0.57
C CYS A 131 -2.58 0.88 0.88
N ASN A 132 -3.15 0.95 2.08
CA ASN A 132 -4.26 0.10 2.47
C ASN A 132 -5.57 0.89 2.35
N ARG A 133 -6.45 0.47 1.43
CA ARG A 133 -7.77 1.11 1.33
C ARG A 133 -8.62 0.68 2.52
N LYS A 134 -9.12 1.63 3.30
CA LYS A 134 -10.23 1.35 4.23
C LYS A 134 -11.47 1.08 3.37
N PRO A 135 -12.09 -0.12 3.42
CA PRO A 135 -13.34 -0.33 2.71
C PRO A 135 -14.37 0.64 3.29
N LEU A 136 -14.92 1.52 2.45
CA LEU A 136 -16.10 2.30 2.76
C LEU A 136 -17.30 1.33 2.80
N GLY A 137 -17.47 0.65 3.94
CA GLY A 137 -18.56 -0.30 4.17
C GLY A 137 -18.37 -1.66 3.50
N GLY A 138 -18.05 -2.70 4.29
CA GLY A 138 -18.26 -4.10 3.92
C GLY A 138 -17.11 -4.76 3.16
N THR A 139 -16.37 -5.62 3.88
CA THR A 139 -15.44 -6.68 3.40
C THR A 139 -14.33 -6.25 2.42
N ALA A 140 -13.08 -6.52 2.79
CA ALA A 140 -11.89 -6.31 1.97
C ALA A 140 -11.99 -7.04 0.61
N LYS A 141 -12.60 -6.40 -0.39
CA LYS A 141 -12.41 -6.75 -1.80
C LYS A 141 -11.30 -5.86 -2.32
N HIS A 142 -10.16 -6.50 -2.59
CA HIS A 142 -9.03 -5.94 -3.29
C HIS A 142 -9.51 -5.21 -4.55
N HIS A 143 -9.66 -3.88 -4.48
CA HIS A 143 -10.01 -3.05 -5.65
C HIS A 143 -8.74 -2.78 -6.48
N VAL A 144 -8.05 -3.86 -6.88
CA VAL A 144 -7.14 -3.82 -8.00
C VAL A 144 -8.01 -4.12 -9.20
N HIS A 145 -8.22 -3.11 -10.06
CA HIS A 145 -9.07 -3.30 -11.22
C HIS A 145 -8.29 -4.15 -12.22
N HIS A 146 -8.76 -5.37 -12.45
CA HIS A 146 -8.26 -6.23 -13.52
C HIS A 146 -8.53 -5.52 -14.85
N SER A 147 -7.48 -5.31 -15.65
CA SER A 147 -7.68 -4.84 -17.02
C SER A 147 -8.22 -6.02 -17.83
N ASN A 148 -9.34 -5.81 -18.53
CA ASN A 148 -9.89 -6.76 -19.50
C ASN A 148 -9.14 -6.63 -20.83
#